data_AF-M1ZV87-F1
#
_entry.id   AF-M1ZV87-F1
#
_cell.length_a   1.000
_cell.length_b   1.000
_cell.length_c   1.000
_cell.angle_alpha   90.00
_cell.angle_beta   90.00
_cell.angle_gamma   90.00
#
_symmetry.space_group_name_H-M   'P 1'
#
loop_
_entity.id
_entity.type
_entity.pdbx_description
1 polymer ?
#
loop_
_entity_poly.entity_id
_entity_poly.type
_entity_poly.pdbx_seq_one_letter_code
_entity_poly.pdbx_strand_id
1 'polypeptide(L)'
;MDNKLLTQKDLSERWQVSVKAIESYRQQGLITSVEGLPSIRFNPQHIAELEGTKLERFSPLERRRMEREMESLKQENEKLKGILSQTLANLAPVINL
;
A
#
# COMPACT_ATOMS: atom_id res chain seq x y z
N MET A 1 -18.47 -29.30 2.81
CA MET A 1 -17.20 -28.56 2.96
C MET A 1 -17.39 -27.61 4.12
N ASP A 2 -16.56 -27.71 5.15
CA ASP A 2 -16.78 -27.02 6.42
C ASP A 2 -16.71 -25.50 6.24
N ASN A 3 -17.88 -24.85 6.33
CA ASN A 3 -18.06 -23.39 6.28
C ASN A 3 -17.54 -22.70 7.57
N LYS A 4 -16.44 -23.21 8.14
CA LYS A 4 -15.89 -22.72 9.39
C LYS A 4 -15.08 -21.46 9.10
N LEU A 5 -15.57 -20.32 9.61
CA LEU A 5 -14.84 -19.07 9.56
C LEU A 5 -13.54 -19.18 10.39
N LEU A 6 -12.47 -18.58 9.89
CA LEU A 6 -11.16 -18.56 10.54
C LEU A 6 -11.13 -17.50 11.64
N THR A 7 -10.47 -17.81 12.75
CA THR A 7 -10.16 -16.84 13.80
C THR A 7 -8.82 -16.17 13.54
N GLN A 8 -8.52 -15.11 14.29
CA GLN A 8 -7.18 -14.50 14.27
C GLN A 8 -6.09 -15.50 14.67
N LYS A 9 -6.39 -16.43 15.58
CA LYS A 9 -5.46 -17.46 16.00
C LYS A 9 -5.16 -18.43 14.86
N ASP A 10 -6.19 -18.90 14.17
CA ASP A 10 -6.03 -19.82 13.03
C ASP A 10 -5.18 -19.17 11.91
N LEU A 11 -5.42 -17.90 11.61
CA LEU A 11 -4.60 -17.13 10.67
C LEU A 11 -3.15 -16.94 11.14
N SER A 12 -2.97 -16.63 12.42
CA SER A 12 -1.64 -16.46 13.01
C SER A 12 -0.79 -17.73 12.92
N GLU A 13 -1.40 -18.90 13.17
CA GLU A 13 -0.74 -20.20 13.04
C GLU A 13 -0.45 -20.53 11.57
N ARG A 14 -1.41 -20.26 10.67
CA ARG A 14 -1.28 -20.54 9.24
C ARG A 14 -0.15 -19.75 8.57
N TRP A 15 0.00 -18.48 8.95
CA TRP A 15 1.03 -17.59 8.39
C TRP A 15 2.30 -17.51 9.24
N GLN A 16 2.36 -18.24 10.36
CA GLN A 16 3.48 -18.23 11.31
C GLN A 16 3.83 -16.82 11.83
N VAL A 17 2.80 -16.00 12.04
CA VAL A 17 2.94 -14.63 12.58
C VAL A 17 2.25 -14.51 13.94
N SER A 18 2.51 -13.43 14.66
CA SER A 18 1.79 -13.17 15.92
C SER A 18 0.33 -12.76 15.67
N VAL A 19 -0.56 -13.03 16.61
CA VAL A 19 -1.94 -12.53 16.60
C VAL A 19 -2.00 -11.00 16.49
N LYS A 20 -1.03 -10.29 17.10
CA LYS A 20 -0.91 -8.83 16.96
C LYS A 20 -0.62 -8.39 15.53
N ALA A 21 0.17 -9.16 14.78
CA ALA A 21 0.43 -8.86 13.38
C ALA A 21 -0.84 -9.00 12.54
N ILE A 22 -1.65 -10.03 12.79
CA ILE A 22 -2.97 -10.20 12.14
C ILE A 22 -3.89 -9.02 12.45
N GLU A 23 -3.94 -8.53 13.69
CA GLU A 23 -4.71 -7.33 14.02
C GLU A 23 -4.19 -6.09 13.27
N SER A 24 -2.86 -5.94 13.16
CA SER A 24 -2.27 -4.83 12.41
C SER A 24 -2.63 -4.91 10.91
N TYR A 25 -2.60 -6.09 10.31
CA TYR A 25 -3.02 -6.30 8.92
C TYR A 25 -4.48 -5.94 8.71
N ARG A 26 -5.34 -6.26 9.67
CA ARG A 26 -6.76 -5.85 9.64
C ARG A 26 -6.89 -4.32 9.72
N GLN A 27 -6.16 -3.67 10.62
CA GLN A 27 -6.18 -2.21 10.77
C GLN A 27 -5.64 -1.47 9.54
N GLN A 28 -4.66 -2.06 8.87
CA GLN A 28 -4.10 -1.57 7.60
C GLN A 28 -5.01 -1.86 6.40
N GLY A 29 -6.06 -2.66 6.57
CA GLY A 29 -6.98 -3.04 5.49
C GLY A 29 -6.45 -4.13 4.55
N LEU A 30 -5.35 -4.80 4.91
CA LEU A 30 -4.77 -5.93 4.15
C LEU A 30 -5.64 -7.19 4.22
N ILE A 31 -6.34 -7.39 5.33
CA ILE A 31 -7.29 -8.49 5.52
C ILE A 31 -8.63 -7.96 6.02
N THR A 32 -9.72 -8.46 5.43
CA THR A 32 -11.07 -8.04 5.79
C THR A 32 -11.76 -9.10 6.63
N SER A 33 -12.27 -8.70 7.79
CA SER A 33 -13.12 -9.54 8.63
C SER A 33 -14.56 -9.54 8.12
N VAL A 34 -15.30 -10.62 8.35
CA VAL A 34 -16.72 -10.72 8.03
C VAL A 34 -17.51 -9.73 8.89
N GLU A 35 -18.19 -8.79 8.23
CA GLU A 35 -19.05 -7.79 8.89
C GLU A 35 -20.35 -8.44 9.41
N GLY A 36 -20.88 -7.88 10.50
CA GLY A 36 -22.13 -8.35 11.11
C GLY A 36 -21.97 -9.46 12.17
N LEU A 37 -20.75 -9.92 12.45
CA LEU A 37 -20.48 -10.85 13.55
C LEU A 37 -19.91 -10.13 14.77
N PRO A 38 -20.34 -10.49 16.00
CA PRO A 38 -19.82 -9.90 17.24
C PRO A 38 -18.36 -10.29 17.53
N SER A 39 -17.81 -11.26 16.79
CA SER A 39 -16.42 -11.72 16.94
C SER A 39 -15.69 -11.61 15.62
N ILE A 40 -14.38 -11.29 15.67
CA ILE A 40 -13.55 -11.17 14.48
C ILE A 40 -13.39 -12.56 13.85
N ARG A 41 -13.87 -12.68 12.63
CA ARG A 41 -13.91 -13.90 11.83
C ARG A 41 -13.52 -13.58 10.40
N PHE A 42 -12.82 -14.49 9.75
CA PHE A 42 -12.34 -14.33 8.38
C PHE A 42 -12.90 -15.44 7.50
N ASN A 43 -13.26 -15.06 6.27
CA ASN A 43 -13.75 -16.01 5.29
C ASN A 43 -12.58 -16.83 4.71
N PRO A 44 -12.54 -18.17 4.86
CA PRO A 44 -11.46 -19.00 4.36
C PRO A 44 -11.22 -18.84 2.85
N GLN A 45 -12.28 -18.66 2.06
CA GLN A 45 -12.19 -18.46 0.62
C GLN A 45 -11.47 -17.14 0.31
N HIS A 46 -11.81 -16.07 1.01
CA HIS A 46 -11.16 -14.76 0.85
C HIS A 46 -9.67 -14.81 1.24
N ILE A 47 -9.34 -15.52 2.33
CA ILE A 47 -7.95 -15.74 2.74
C ILE A 47 -7.18 -16.58 1.70
N ALA A 48 -7.79 -17.63 1.15
CA ALA A 48 -7.17 -18.45 0.11
C ALA A 48 -6.94 -17.67 -1.19
N GLU A 49 -7.85 -16.76 -1.56
CA GLU A 49 -7.65 -15.83 -2.68
C GLU A 49 -6.47 -14.89 -2.43
N LEU A 50 -6.32 -14.36 -1.22
CA LEU A 50 -5.17 -13.53 -0.82
C LEU A 50 -3.85 -14.31 -0.81
N GLU A 51 -3.88 -15.59 -0.46
CA GLU A 51 -2.70 -16.48 -0.48
C GLU A 51 -2.32 -16.94 -1.90
N GLY A 52 -3.31 -17.11 -2.78
CA GLY A 52 -3.14 -17.65 -4.13
C GLY A 52 -2.93 -16.59 -5.23
N THR A 53 -3.33 -15.34 -4.99
CA THR A 53 -3.00 -14.24 -5.90
C THR A 53 -1.59 -13.76 -5.59
N LYS A 54 -0.73 -13.70 -6.61
CA LYS A 54 0.54 -12.95 -6.52
C LYS A 54 0.18 -11.60 -5.93
N LEU A 55 0.64 -11.31 -4.71
CA LEU A 55 0.58 -10.00 -4.10
C LEU A 55 1.21 -9.01 -5.09
N GLU A 56 0.43 -8.41 -5.98
CA GLU A 56 0.75 -7.06 -6.41
C GLU A 56 0.79 -6.28 -5.11
N ARG A 57 1.98 -5.81 -4.74
CA ARG A 57 2.30 -5.17 -3.44
C ARG A 57 1.42 -3.95 -3.11
N PHE A 58 0.47 -3.62 -3.97
CA PHE A 58 -0.36 -2.44 -3.91
C PHE A 58 -1.79 -2.80 -4.34
N SER A 59 -2.76 -2.47 -3.49
CA SER A 59 -4.17 -2.44 -3.86
C SER A 59 -4.37 -1.55 -5.09
N PRO A 60 -5.36 -1.81 -5.97
CA PRO A 60 -5.67 -0.93 -7.11
C PRO A 60 -5.86 0.55 -6.73
N LEU A 61 -6.32 0.82 -5.51
CA LEU A 61 -6.44 2.17 -4.96
C LEU A 61 -5.08 2.78 -4.60
N GLU A 62 -4.19 1.98 -4.01
CA GLU A 62 -2.83 2.39 -3.66
C GLU A 62 -1.99 2.63 -4.91
N ARG A 63 -2.13 1.77 -5.92
CA ARG A 63 -1.52 1.96 -7.25
C ARG A 63 -1.92 3.31 -7.86
N ARG A 64 -3.22 3.61 -7.89
CA ARG A 64 -3.73 4.91 -8.37
C ARG A 64 -3.25 6.10 -7.54
N ARG A 65 -3.02 5.91 -6.23
CA ARG A 65 -2.49 6.96 -5.35
C ARG A 65 -1.01 7.21 -5.65
N MET A 66 -0.20 6.16 -5.77
CA MET A 66 1.22 6.29 -6.08
C MET A 66 1.46 6.80 -7.50
N GLU A 67 0.65 6.40 -8.48
CA GLU A 67 0.73 6.95 -9.84
C GLU A 67 0.48 8.47 -9.83
N ARG A 68 -0.50 8.94 -9.05
CA ARG A 68 -0.76 10.38 -8.86
C ARG A 68 0.38 11.10 -8.14
N GLU A 69 0.93 10.49 -7.10
CA GLU A 69 2.05 11.05 -6.33
C GLU A 69 3.32 11.13 -7.18
N MET A 70 3.60 10.10 -7.98
CA MET A 70 4.73 10.07 -8.90
C MET A 70 4.59 11.13 -10.01
N GLU A 71 3.39 11.34 -10.52
CA GLU A 71 3.10 12.39 -11.50
C GLU A 71 3.31 13.78 -10.89
N SER A 72 2.79 14.01 -9.68
CA SER A 72 2.99 15.27 -8.95
C SER A 72 4.48 15.55 -8.72
N LEU A 73 5.24 14.56 -8.27
CA LEU A 73 6.67 14.69 -8.01
C LEU A 73 7.47 14.96 -9.29
N LYS A 74 7.09 14.34 -10.42
CA LYS A 74 7.73 14.62 -11.72
C LYS A 74 7.48 16.05 -12.17
N GLN A 75 6.25 16.53 -12.06
CA GLN A 75 5.91 17.92 -12.43
C GLN A 75 6.65 18.94 -11.57
N GLU A 76 6.75 18.68 -10.27
CA GLU A 76 7.51 19.54 -9.36
C GLU A 76 9.01 19.53 -9.67
N ASN A 77 9.58 18.36 -9.97
CA ASN A 77 10.98 18.23 -10.35
C ASN A 77 11.31 19.00 -11.63
N GLU A 78 10.47 18.87 -12.67
CA GLU A 78 10.64 19.63 -13.91
C GLU A 78 10.52 21.14 -13.70
N LYS A 79 9.57 21.57 -12.86
CA LYS A 79 9.45 22.99 -12.50
C LYS A 79 10.69 23.51 -11.77
N LEU A 80 11.21 22.75 -10.81
CA LEU A 80 12.42 23.10 -10.07
C LEU A 80 13.65 23.17 -10.98
N LYS A 81 13.83 22.19 -11.89
CA LYS A 81 14.89 22.21 -12.91
C LYS A 81 14.80 23.41 -13.84
N GLY A 82 13.59 23.79 -14.24
CA GLY A 82 13.35 24.98 -15.07
C GLY A 82 13.76 26.26 -14.36
N ILE A 83 13.37 26.42 -13.09
CA ILE A 83 13.77 27.55 -12.25
C ILE A 83 15.30 27.59 -12.09
N LEU A 84 15.92 26.44 -11.79
CA LEU A 84 17.39 26.30 -11.69
C LEU A 84 18.10 26.69 -12.98
N SER A 85 17.57 26.29 -14.13
CA SER A 85 18.15 26.65 -15.43
C SER A 85 18.06 28.15 -15.68
N GLN A 86 16.92 28.76 -15.33
CA GLN A 86 16.72 30.20 -15.48
C GLN A 86 17.62 31.00 -14.54
N THR A 87 17.75 30.58 -13.27
CA THR A 87 18.64 31.26 -12.31
C THR A 87 20.09 31.14 -12.72
N LEU A 88 20.53 29.96 -13.20
CA LEU A 88 21.87 29.77 -13.75
C LEU A 88 22.11 30.65 -14.98
N ALA A 89 21.17 30.72 -15.92
CA ALA A 89 21.29 31.58 -17.09
C ALA A 89 21.41 33.08 -16.72
N ASN A 90 20.66 33.52 -15.70
CA ASN A 90 20.72 34.90 -15.20
C ASN A 90 22.02 35.20 -14.45
N LEU A 91 22.60 34.19 -13.79
CA LEU A 91 23.83 34.32 -13.00
C LEU A 91 25.10 34.11 -13.84
N ALA A 92 25.04 33.35 -14.93
CA ALA A 92 26.15 33.11 -15.85
C ALA A 92 26.92 34.39 -16.27
N PRO A 93 26.26 35.49 -16.69
CA PRO A 93 26.97 36.73 -17.04
C PRO A 93 27.59 37.46 -15.83
N VAL A 94 27.16 37.16 -14.61
CA VAL A 94 27.68 37.76 -13.36
C VAL A 94 28.86 36.95 -12.80
N ILE A 95 28.84 35.63 -13.00
CA ILE A 95 29.84 34.70 -12.45
C ILE A 95 30.98 34.44 -13.45
N ASN A 96 30.86 34.89 -14.70
CA ASN A 96 31.90 34.78 -15.74
C ASN A 96 32.42 33.34 -15.90
N LEU A 97 31.48 32.39 -16.02
CA LEU A 97 31.73 31.00 -16.45
C LEU A 97 31.82 30.91 -17.98
#